data_AF-A0A1J4RJM6-F1
#
_entry.id   AF-A0A1J4RJM6-F1
#
_cell.length_a   1.000
_cell.length_b   1.000
_cell.length_c   1.000
_cell.angle_alpha   90.00
_cell.angle_beta   90.00
_cell.angle_gamma   90.00
#
_symmetry.space_group_name_H-M   'P 1'
#
loop_
_entity.id
_entity.type
_entity.pdbx_description
1 polymer ?
#
loop_
_entity_poly.entity_id
_entity_poly.type
_entity_poly.pdbx_seq_one_letter_code
_entity_poly.pdbx_strand_id
1 'polypeptide(L)'
;MKKIAIVFLAMALLIIPAYAQNKIFEIDLTFYKNNTVEVNDITAKLGYPLQSNPGKYSVELISKGNTLTIVDFPIVFMILSDPPRLIDTIHKTISLDYFPEAEYLVVKNEGKEILRYNIADKLCNSNKLCNEMETFYSCPKDCPLGSKDGVCIKDKDGFCDPDCLEGIDPDCLEKPKPKTNIFLYLGMGVALIIIILAVFILSRKRSQSINPSQPPDYPRQHI
;
A
#
# COMPACT_ATOMS: atom_id res chain seq x y z
N MET A 1 -31.84 12.23 -27.45
CA MET A 1 -30.45 12.42 -26.99
C MET A 1 -30.17 11.87 -25.59
N LYS A 2 -31.01 12.12 -24.56
CA LYS A 2 -30.78 11.58 -23.18
C LYS A 2 -30.62 10.05 -23.06
N LYS A 3 -31.38 9.25 -23.83
CA LYS A 3 -31.29 7.78 -23.77
C LYS A 3 -29.96 7.22 -24.29
N ILE A 4 -29.36 7.87 -25.28
CA ILE A 4 -28.05 7.48 -25.85
C ILE A 4 -26.93 7.78 -24.84
N ALA A 5 -26.98 8.92 -24.16
CA ALA A 5 -26.00 9.27 -23.13
C ALA A 5 -25.99 8.30 -21.93
N ILE A 6 -27.14 7.76 -21.53
CA ILE A 6 -27.24 6.76 -20.46
C ILE A 6 -26.59 5.44 -20.86
N VAL A 7 -26.77 5.00 -22.12
CA VAL A 7 -26.13 3.78 -22.64
C VAL A 7 -24.61 3.93 -22.71
N PHE A 8 -24.10 5.09 -23.16
CA PHE A 8 -22.66 5.37 -23.15
C PHE A 8 -22.07 5.44 -21.74
N LEU A 9 -22.80 6.00 -20.77
CA LEU A 9 -22.36 6.03 -19.36
C LEU A 9 -22.34 4.63 -18.74
N ALA A 10 -23.37 3.81 -19.00
CA ALA A 10 -23.42 2.42 -18.52
C ALA A 10 -22.33 1.56 -19.18
N MET A 11 -22.06 1.76 -20.47
CA MET A 11 -20.99 1.07 -21.18
C MET A 11 -19.61 1.53 -20.70
N ALA A 12 -19.41 2.81 -20.40
CA ALA A 12 -18.16 3.32 -19.81
C ALA A 12 -17.90 2.77 -18.40
N LEU A 13 -18.95 2.57 -17.59
CA LEU A 13 -18.85 1.94 -16.27
C LEU A 13 -18.53 0.44 -16.32
N LEU A 14 -18.76 -0.23 -17.45
CA LEU A 14 -18.45 -1.65 -17.65
C LEU A 14 -17.01 -1.91 -18.14
N ILE A 15 -16.25 -0.86 -18.50
CA ILE A 15 -14.92 -1.02 -19.14
C ILE A 15 -13.76 -0.80 -18.15
N ILE A 16 -14.01 -0.64 -16.85
CA ILE A 16 -12.92 -0.60 -15.87
C ILE A 16 -12.89 -1.93 -15.10
N PRO A 17 -12.24 -2.98 -15.63
CA PRO A 17 -11.77 -4.03 -14.75
C PRO A 17 -10.81 -3.36 -13.77
N ALA A 18 -11.23 -3.25 -12.51
CA ALA A 18 -10.31 -2.90 -11.44
C ALA A 18 -9.28 -4.03 -11.38
N TYR A 19 -8.10 -3.80 -11.94
CA TYR A 19 -6.96 -4.70 -11.81
C TYR A 19 -6.45 -4.62 -10.37
N ALA A 20 -7.19 -5.24 -9.45
CA ALA A 20 -6.74 -5.40 -8.07
C ALA A 20 -5.43 -6.20 -8.08
N GLN A 21 -4.41 -5.66 -7.43
CA GLN A 21 -3.17 -6.38 -7.20
C GLN A 21 -3.45 -7.47 -6.17
N ASN A 22 -2.95 -8.68 -6.42
CA ASN A 22 -3.06 -9.80 -5.50
C ASN A 22 -1.70 -10.05 -4.84
N LYS A 23 -1.70 -10.77 -3.70
CA LYS A 23 -0.45 -11.30 -3.16
C LYS A 23 0.12 -12.33 -4.13
N ILE A 24 1.38 -12.19 -4.45
CA ILE A 24 2.14 -13.08 -5.32
C ILE A 24 3.46 -13.47 -4.65
N PHE A 25 4.01 -14.61 -5.06
CA PHE A 25 5.44 -14.87 -4.95
C PHE A 25 6.14 -14.29 -6.17
N GLU A 26 7.15 -13.45 -5.96
CA GLU A 26 8.16 -13.14 -6.98
C GLU A 26 9.40 -13.99 -6.70
N ILE A 27 9.79 -14.77 -7.69
CA ILE A 27 10.83 -15.81 -7.56
C ILE A 27 11.91 -15.52 -8.59
N ASP A 28 13.13 -15.28 -8.12
CA ASP A 28 14.29 -15.06 -8.96
C ASP A 28 15.07 -16.36 -9.12
N LEU A 29 15.15 -16.82 -10.37
CA LEU A 29 15.82 -18.07 -10.74
C LEU A 29 16.99 -17.80 -11.67
N THR A 30 18.07 -18.56 -11.49
CA THR A 30 19.17 -18.66 -12.45
C THR A 30 19.13 -20.02 -13.13
N PHE A 31 18.88 -20.03 -14.43
CA PHE A 31 18.91 -21.22 -15.27
C PHE A 31 20.29 -21.38 -15.89
N TYR A 32 20.84 -22.59 -15.85
CA TYR A 32 22.11 -22.93 -16.46
C TYR A 32 21.92 -23.85 -17.66
N LYS A 33 22.78 -23.71 -18.68
CA LYS A 33 22.72 -24.49 -19.92
C LYS A 33 22.87 -26.00 -19.72
N ASN A 34 23.50 -26.42 -18.62
CA ASN A 34 23.61 -27.82 -18.19
C ASN A 34 22.32 -28.37 -17.52
N ASN A 35 21.21 -27.63 -17.58
CA ASN A 35 19.91 -27.98 -17.03
C ASN A 35 19.83 -27.99 -15.49
N THR A 36 20.72 -27.26 -14.81
CA THR A 36 20.56 -26.95 -13.38
C THR A 36 19.87 -25.60 -13.19
N VAL A 37 19.22 -25.43 -12.04
CA VAL A 37 18.53 -24.19 -11.67
C VAL A 37 18.90 -23.84 -10.23
N GLU A 38 19.15 -22.56 -9.99
CA GLU A 38 19.37 -22.00 -8.66
C GLU A 38 18.23 -21.03 -8.31
N VAL A 39 17.80 -21.06 -7.04
CA VAL A 39 16.88 -20.05 -6.49
C VAL A 39 17.72 -18.97 -5.86
N ASN A 40 17.66 -17.77 -6.42
CA ASN A 40 18.38 -16.62 -5.88
C ASN A 40 17.59 -15.96 -4.76
N ASP A 41 16.29 -15.75 -4.99
CA ASP A 41 15.40 -15.08 -4.04
C ASP A 41 13.94 -15.53 -4.21
N ILE A 42 13.16 -15.45 -3.12
CA ILE A 42 11.71 -15.62 -3.11
C ILE A 42 11.12 -14.57 -2.18
N THR A 43 10.37 -13.64 -2.77
CA THR A 43 9.77 -12.52 -2.04
C THR A 43 8.25 -12.51 -2.23
N ALA A 44 7.50 -12.38 -1.13
CA ALA A 44 6.05 -12.21 -1.20
C ALA A 44 5.69 -10.71 -1.28
N LYS A 45 4.90 -10.31 -2.28
CA LYS A 45 4.48 -8.91 -2.47
C LYS A 45 3.14 -8.76 -3.21
N LEU A 46 2.65 -7.54 -3.38
CA LEU A 46 1.51 -7.27 -4.26
C LEU A 46 1.94 -7.19 -5.73
N GLY A 47 1.19 -7.84 -6.61
CA GLY A 47 1.46 -7.84 -8.04
C GLY A 47 0.44 -8.60 -8.84
N TYR A 48 0.86 -9.05 -10.02
CA TYR A 48 0.06 -9.88 -10.92
C TYR A 48 0.84 -11.16 -11.23
N PRO A 49 0.19 -12.33 -11.19
CA PRO A 49 0.86 -13.57 -11.56
C PRO A 49 1.24 -13.54 -13.05
N LEU A 50 2.34 -14.22 -13.36
CA LEU A 50 2.81 -14.42 -14.71
C LEU A 50 1.79 -15.26 -15.49
N GLN A 51 1.44 -14.83 -16.69
CA GLN A 51 0.63 -15.65 -17.59
C GLN A 51 1.48 -16.78 -18.16
N SER A 52 0.94 -18.00 -18.12
CA SER A 52 1.58 -19.17 -18.70
C SER A 52 1.82 -18.98 -20.19
N ASN A 53 3.04 -19.23 -20.63
CA ASN A 53 3.45 -19.17 -22.02
C ASN A 53 3.98 -20.55 -22.43
N PRO A 54 3.46 -21.17 -23.50
CA PRO A 54 3.90 -22.50 -23.91
C PRO A 54 5.43 -22.58 -24.02
N GLY A 55 6.01 -23.54 -23.32
CA GLY A 55 7.45 -23.67 -23.20
C GLY A 55 7.85 -25.03 -22.66
N LYS A 56 9.17 -25.29 -22.66
CA LYS A 56 9.73 -26.54 -22.14
C LYS A 56 9.87 -26.54 -20.62
N TYR A 57 9.99 -25.36 -20.02
CA TYR A 57 10.18 -25.22 -18.58
C TYR A 57 8.85 -24.91 -17.92
N SER A 58 8.67 -25.43 -16.72
CA SER A 58 7.55 -25.08 -15.85
C SER A 58 8.03 -24.85 -14.43
N VAL A 59 7.31 -23.98 -13.71
CA VAL A 59 7.44 -23.81 -12.27
C VAL A 59 6.11 -24.15 -11.62
N GLU A 60 6.18 -24.95 -10.55
CA GLU A 60 5.04 -25.44 -9.79
C GLU A 60 5.21 -25.09 -8.31
N LEU A 61 4.10 -24.71 -7.67
CA LEU A 61 3.99 -24.69 -6.21
C LEU A 61 3.26 -25.94 -5.76
N ILE A 62 3.81 -26.64 -4.77
CA ILE A 62 3.27 -27.89 -4.24
C ILE A 62 3.01 -27.74 -2.74
N SER A 63 1.87 -28.28 -2.29
CA SER A 63 1.55 -28.45 -0.87
C SER A 63 1.00 -29.86 -0.63
N LYS A 64 1.58 -30.61 0.32
CA LYS A 64 1.14 -31.96 0.68
C LYS A 64 1.02 -32.91 -0.52
N GLY A 65 1.90 -32.75 -1.50
CA GLY A 65 1.93 -33.54 -2.73
C GLY A 65 0.97 -33.09 -3.84
N ASN A 66 0.13 -32.07 -3.60
CA ASN A 66 -0.78 -31.51 -4.62
C ASN A 66 -0.17 -30.26 -5.26
N THR A 67 -0.29 -30.14 -6.58
CA THR A 67 0.08 -28.92 -7.31
C THR A 67 -0.98 -27.85 -7.07
N LEU A 68 -0.56 -26.70 -6.54
CA LEU A 68 -1.40 -25.52 -6.29
C LEU A 68 -1.51 -24.65 -7.55
N THR A 69 -0.37 -24.42 -8.21
CA THR A 69 -0.29 -23.68 -9.47
C THR A 69 0.87 -24.20 -10.32
N ILE A 70 0.74 -24.02 -11.63
CA ILE A 70 1.75 -24.36 -12.63
C ILE A 70 1.80 -23.25 -13.67
N VAL A 71 3.01 -22.80 -14.02
CA VAL A 71 3.26 -21.81 -15.06
C VAL A 71 4.35 -22.32 -15.98
N ASP A 72 4.03 -22.42 -17.28
CA ASP A 72 4.99 -22.78 -18.32
C ASP A 72 5.65 -21.53 -18.91
N PHE A 73 6.90 -21.67 -19.35
CA PHE A 73 7.64 -20.60 -20.03
C PHE A 73 8.81 -21.14 -20.88
N PRO A 74 9.21 -20.40 -21.93
CA PRO A 74 10.42 -20.71 -22.69
C PRO A 74 11.67 -20.12 -22.03
N ILE A 75 12.80 -20.83 -22.16
CA ILE A 75 14.15 -20.32 -21.87
C ILE A 75 15.00 -20.46 -23.13
N VAL A 76 15.72 -19.40 -23.49
CA VAL A 76 16.60 -19.36 -24.67
C VAL A 76 17.99 -18.89 -24.25
N PHE A 77 18.99 -19.75 -24.40
CA PHE A 77 20.40 -19.48 -24.05
C PHE A 77 21.15 -18.78 -25.17
N MET A 78 20.58 -17.68 -25.67
CA MET A 78 21.13 -16.90 -26.78
C MET A 78 20.76 -15.42 -26.65
N ILE A 79 21.75 -14.55 -26.82
CA ILE A 79 21.57 -13.11 -26.98
C ILE A 79 21.52 -12.80 -28.47
N LEU A 80 20.47 -12.09 -28.89
CA LEU A 80 20.30 -11.60 -30.27
C LEU A 80 21.21 -10.38 -30.52
N SER A 81 22.51 -10.60 -30.56
CA SER A 81 23.51 -9.65 -31.06
C SER A 81 23.88 -9.95 -32.51
N ASP A 82 24.65 -9.07 -33.15
CA ASP A 82 25.26 -9.32 -34.46
C ASP A 82 26.79 -9.45 -34.29
N PRO A 83 27.37 -10.67 -34.34
CA PRO A 83 26.72 -11.98 -34.50
C PRO A 83 26.03 -12.46 -33.21
N PRO A 84 25.10 -13.45 -33.29
CA PRO A 84 24.45 -14.00 -32.11
C PRO A 84 25.46 -14.61 -31.13
N ARG A 85 25.21 -14.45 -29.83
CA ARG A 85 26.07 -14.96 -28.77
C ARG A 85 25.33 -16.00 -27.94
N LEU A 86 25.95 -17.16 -27.75
CA LEU A 86 25.49 -18.13 -26.77
C LEU A 86 25.90 -17.67 -25.38
N ILE A 87 25.04 -17.93 -24.40
CA ILE A 87 25.31 -17.68 -22.99
C ILE A 87 25.01 -18.94 -22.20
N ASP A 88 25.69 -19.11 -21.07
CA ASP A 88 25.56 -20.32 -20.25
C ASP A 88 24.55 -20.17 -19.12
N THR A 89 24.13 -18.94 -18.83
CA THR A 89 23.18 -18.61 -17.76
C THR A 89 22.08 -17.65 -18.22
N ILE A 90 20.88 -17.82 -17.67
CA ILE A 90 19.72 -16.92 -17.87
C ILE A 90 19.11 -16.63 -16.49
N HIS A 91 18.97 -15.35 -16.16
CA HIS A 91 18.19 -14.93 -15.00
C HIS A 91 16.73 -14.73 -15.41
N LYS A 92 15.80 -15.25 -14.60
CA LYS A 92 14.37 -15.15 -14.86
C LYS A 92 13.62 -14.94 -13.55
N THR A 93 12.89 -13.84 -13.50
CA THR A 93 11.91 -13.55 -12.46
C THR A 93 10.56 -14.12 -12.86
N ILE A 94 9.92 -14.87 -11.96
CA ILE A 94 8.62 -15.50 -12.15
C ILE A 94 7.68 -15.03 -11.05
N SER A 95 6.49 -14.58 -11.43
CA SER A 95 5.43 -14.20 -10.49
C SER A 95 4.38 -15.30 -10.42
N LEU A 96 4.13 -15.87 -9.25
CA LEU A 96 3.09 -16.90 -9.03
C LEU A 96 2.08 -16.41 -8.01
N ASP A 97 0.87 -16.94 -8.03
CA ASP A 97 -0.10 -16.68 -6.96
C ASP A 97 0.46 -17.10 -5.59
N TYR A 98 0.20 -16.29 -4.57
CA TYR A 98 0.63 -16.58 -3.20
C TYR A 98 -0.29 -17.60 -2.53
N PHE A 99 0.30 -18.67 -2.01
CA PHE A 99 -0.39 -19.67 -1.19
C PHE A 99 0.35 -19.85 0.13
N PRO A 100 -0.24 -19.49 1.28
CA PRO A 100 0.43 -19.61 2.58
C PRO A 100 0.75 -21.06 2.97
N GLU A 101 0.06 -22.04 2.38
CA GLU A 101 0.29 -23.47 2.57
C GLU A 101 1.32 -24.08 1.61
N ALA A 102 1.94 -23.29 0.72
CA ALA A 102 2.94 -23.80 -0.21
C ALA A 102 4.17 -24.32 0.54
N GLU A 103 4.58 -25.56 0.24
CA GLU A 103 5.69 -26.22 0.92
C GLU A 103 6.93 -26.29 0.02
N TYR A 104 6.73 -26.51 -1.28
CA TYR A 104 7.80 -26.67 -2.25
C TYR A 104 7.59 -25.83 -3.50
N LEU A 105 8.68 -25.23 -3.95
CA LEU A 105 8.86 -24.73 -5.31
C LEU A 105 9.54 -25.83 -6.14
N VAL A 106 8.92 -26.23 -7.24
CA VAL A 106 9.46 -27.24 -8.15
C VAL A 106 9.65 -26.65 -9.53
N VAL A 107 10.82 -26.85 -10.12
CA VAL A 107 11.10 -26.48 -11.52
C VAL A 107 11.28 -27.74 -12.34
N LYS A 108 10.61 -27.80 -13.49
CA LYS A 108 10.71 -28.91 -14.44
C LYS A 108 11.19 -28.42 -15.80
N ASN A 109 11.84 -29.31 -16.54
CA ASN A 109 12.14 -29.16 -17.96
C ASN A 109 11.65 -30.41 -18.70
N GLU A 110 10.76 -30.22 -19.67
CA GLU A 110 10.07 -31.28 -20.40
C GLU A 110 9.40 -32.31 -19.46
N GLY A 111 8.81 -31.81 -18.38
CA GLY A 111 8.13 -32.60 -17.35
C GLY A 111 9.06 -33.30 -16.35
N LYS A 112 10.39 -33.27 -16.57
CA LYS A 112 11.37 -33.81 -15.61
C LYS A 112 11.73 -32.77 -14.56
N GLU A 113 11.60 -33.14 -13.29
CA GLU A 113 12.06 -32.33 -12.16
C GLU A 113 13.58 -32.10 -12.21
N ILE A 114 13.98 -30.83 -12.16
CA ILE A 114 15.38 -30.39 -12.14
C ILE A 114 15.72 -29.59 -10.88
N LEU A 115 14.71 -29.12 -10.15
CA LEU A 115 14.85 -28.46 -8.86
C LEU A 115 13.63 -28.74 -8.00
N ARG A 116 13.87 -28.97 -6.71
CA ARG A 116 12.85 -28.97 -5.64
C ARG A 116 13.41 -28.22 -4.45
N TYR A 117 12.78 -27.10 -4.13
CA TYR A 117 13.22 -26.17 -3.09
C TYR A 117 12.13 -26.05 -2.02
N ASN A 118 12.48 -26.33 -0.75
CA ASN A 118 11.55 -26.19 0.38
C ASN A 118 11.43 -24.70 0.76
N ILE A 119 10.20 -24.18 0.76
CA ILE A 119 9.88 -22.78 1.05
C ILE A 119 9.03 -22.61 2.33
N ALA A 120 8.52 -23.70 2.91
CA ALA A 120 7.57 -23.66 4.03
C ALA A 120 8.06 -22.81 5.21
N ASP A 121 9.28 -23.10 5.69
CA ASP A 121 9.84 -22.45 6.88
C ASP A 121 10.63 -21.17 6.53
N LYS A 122 10.72 -20.82 5.24
CA LYS A 122 11.47 -19.63 4.78
C LYS A 122 10.58 -18.40 4.67
N LEU A 123 9.30 -18.59 4.41
CA LEU A 123 8.34 -17.51 4.16
C LEU A 123 7.76 -16.90 5.44
N CYS A 124 7.61 -17.71 6.49
CA CYS A 124 7.22 -17.25 7.83
C CYS A 124 7.50 -18.34 8.87
N ASN A 125 8.52 -18.14 9.71
CA ASN A 125 8.92 -19.09 10.75
C ASN A 125 8.36 -18.74 12.15
N SER A 126 7.65 -17.61 12.29
CA SER A 126 7.02 -17.16 13.55
C SER A 126 7.99 -16.99 14.72
N ASN A 127 9.25 -16.65 14.46
CA ASN A 127 10.28 -16.44 15.48
C ASN A 127 10.30 -15.01 16.06
N LYS A 128 9.37 -14.13 15.62
CA LYS A 128 9.25 -12.71 16.01
C LYS A 128 10.38 -11.82 15.51
N LEU A 129 11.17 -12.28 14.55
CA LEU A 129 12.21 -11.52 13.87
C LEU A 129 11.89 -11.54 12.38
N CYS A 130 11.86 -10.39 11.73
CA CYS A 130 11.73 -10.33 10.28
C CYS A 130 13.04 -10.77 9.62
N ASN A 131 13.05 -12.00 9.08
CA ASN A 131 14.23 -12.60 8.45
C ASN A 131 14.32 -12.23 6.95
N GLU A 132 15.46 -12.48 6.29
CA GLU A 132 15.74 -12.00 4.91
C GLU A 132 14.71 -12.38 3.83
N MET A 133 13.98 -13.50 3.98
CA MET A 133 12.95 -13.96 3.03
C MET A 133 11.51 -13.71 3.53
N GLU A 134 11.36 -13.12 4.71
CA GLU A 134 10.06 -12.80 5.28
C GLU A 134 9.69 -11.36 4.95
N THR A 135 8.43 -11.15 4.59
CA THR A 135 7.90 -9.82 4.31
C THR A 135 6.61 -9.60 5.08
N PHE A 136 6.11 -8.37 5.13
CA PHE A 136 4.77 -8.06 5.64
C PHE A 136 3.69 -8.90 4.96
N TYR A 137 3.88 -9.24 3.68
CA TYR A 137 2.90 -10.01 2.92
C TYR A 137 2.89 -11.51 3.26
N SER A 138 4.05 -12.10 3.60
CA SER A 138 4.17 -13.51 4.01
C SER A 138 4.08 -13.74 5.52
N CYS A 139 4.65 -12.85 6.33
CA CYS A 139 4.79 -12.98 7.77
C CYS A 139 4.48 -11.67 8.54
N PRO A 140 3.25 -11.15 8.47
CA PRO A 140 2.88 -9.83 9.04
C PRO A 140 3.03 -9.72 10.58
N LYS A 141 3.17 -10.85 11.28
CA LYS A 141 3.40 -10.87 12.73
C LYS A 141 4.85 -10.53 13.09
N ASP A 142 5.80 -10.96 12.25
CA ASP A 142 7.23 -10.83 12.49
C ASP A 142 7.79 -9.62 11.71
N CYS A 143 7.20 -9.31 10.55
CA CYS A 143 7.46 -8.15 9.71
C CYS A 143 6.24 -7.20 9.73
N PRO A 144 6.07 -6.33 10.74
CA PRO A 144 4.97 -5.37 10.78
C PRO A 144 5.13 -4.24 9.75
N LEU A 145 4.06 -3.46 9.52
CA LEU A 145 4.13 -2.25 8.68
C LEU A 145 5.22 -1.28 9.17
N GLY A 146 5.96 -0.69 8.23
CA GLY A 146 7.11 0.18 8.51
C GLY A 146 8.37 -0.56 8.99
N SER A 147 8.38 -1.90 9.00
CA SER A 147 9.62 -2.67 9.18
C SER A 147 10.40 -2.74 7.88
N LYS A 148 11.72 -2.97 7.99
CA LYS A 148 12.58 -3.17 6.83
C LYS A 148 12.56 -4.64 6.45
N ASP A 149 11.90 -4.98 5.35
CA ASP A 149 11.66 -6.34 4.89
C ASP A 149 11.95 -6.55 3.38
N GLY A 150 12.49 -5.53 2.71
CA GLY A 150 12.85 -5.56 1.30
C GLY A 150 11.70 -5.27 0.33
N VAL A 151 10.49 -5.02 0.83
CA VAL A 151 9.31 -4.73 -0.01
C VAL A 151 8.72 -3.36 0.34
N CYS A 152 8.81 -2.43 -0.60
CA CYS A 152 8.17 -1.13 -0.48
C CYS A 152 6.63 -1.22 -0.51
N ILE A 153 5.98 -0.84 0.60
CA ILE A 153 4.54 -0.67 0.77
C ILE A 153 4.19 0.81 0.56
N LYS A 154 3.42 1.10 -0.49
CA LYS A 154 3.06 2.48 -0.90
C LYS A 154 1.71 2.97 -0.39
N ASP A 155 1.07 2.20 0.49
CA ASP A 155 -0.26 2.49 0.98
C ASP A 155 -0.20 3.59 2.03
N LYS A 156 -1.20 4.49 2.07
CA LYS A 156 -1.30 5.50 3.12
C LYS A 156 -1.89 4.89 4.39
N ASP A 157 -1.05 4.37 5.26
CA ASP A 157 -1.43 3.64 6.48
C ASP A 157 -0.93 4.29 7.79
N GLY A 158 -0.16 5.37 7.68
CA GLY A 158 0.40 6.12 8.80
C GLY A 158 1.77 5.62 9.28
N PHE A 159 2.35 4.64 8.60
CA PHE A 159 3.70 4.14 8.83
C PHE A 159 4.57 4.47 7.62
N CYS A 160 5.79 4.93 7.87
CA CYS A 160 6.79 5.13 6.81
C CYS A 160 7.57 3.83 6.61
N ASP A 161 7.53 3.29 5.41
CA ASP A 161 8.23 2.10 4.95
C ASP A 161 9.70 2.43 4.59
N PRO A 162 10.68 1.83 5.29
CA PRO A 162 12.10 2.11 5.08
C PRO A 162 12.69 1.52 3.78
N ASP A 163 11.96 0.64 3.08
CA ASP A 163 12.38 0.05 1.80
C ASP A 163 11.86 0.85 0.58
N CYS A 164 10.98 1.82 0.80
CA CYS A 164 10.55 2.74 -0.23
C CYS A 164 11.58 3.82 -0.55
N LEU A 165 11.73 4.15 -1.83
CA LEU A 165 12.47 5.34 -2.26
C LEU A 165 11.77 6.62 -1.76
N GLU A 166 12.54 7.70 -1.59
CA GLU A 166 12.01 8.98 -1.11
C GLU A 166 10.82 9.46 -1.96
N GLY A 167 9.70 9.72 -1.30
CA GLY A 167 8.46 10.21 -1.93
C GLY A 167 7.58 9.16 -2.62
N ILE A 168 7.95 7.86 -2.56
CA ILE A 168 7.08 6.77 -3.01
C ILE A 168 6.02 6.44 -1.96
N ASP A 169 6.44 6.31 -0.70
CA ASP A 169 5.52 6.16 0.42
C ASP A 169 5.00 7.55 0.85
N PRO A 170 3.66 7.77 0.80
CA PRO A 170 3.06 9.05 1.18
C PRO A 170 3.25 9.43 2.66
N ASP A 171 3.46 8.45 3.55
CA ASP A 171 3.62 8.67 4.99
C ASP A 171 5.05 9.07 5.38
N CYS A 172 6.06 8.76 4.57
CA CYS A 172 7.43 9.21 4.76
C CYS A 172 7.63 10.72 4.53
N LEU A 173 6.74 11.37 3.77
CA LEU A 173 6.81 12.81 3.49
C LEU A 173 6.14 13.66 4.57
N GLU A 174 5.23 13.07 5.36
CA GLU A 174 4.59 13.80 6.44
C GLU A 174 5.58 13.97 7.60
N LYS A 175 6.27 15.12 7.65
CA LYS A 175 6.94 15.57 8.87
C LYS A 175 5.95 15.40 10.03
N PRO A 176 6.35 14.84 11.19
CA PRO A 176 5.44 14.60 12.29
C PRO A 176 4.69 15.90 12.57
N LYS A 177 3.38 15.90 12.31
CA LYS A 177 2.56 17.09 12.56
C LYS A 177 2.79 17.42 14.03
N PRO A 178 3.27 18.64 14.36
CA PRO A 178 3.46 19.01 15.76
C PRO A 178 2.12 18.75 16.43
N LYS A 179 2.11 17.97 17.52
CA LYS A 179 0.89 17.67 18.28
C LYS A 179 0.24 19.00 18.64
N THR A 180 -0.74 19.42 17.84
CA THR A 180 -1.46 20.66 18.06
C THR A 180 -2.23 20.47 19.34
N ASN A 181 -1.80 21.17 20.38
CA ASN A 181 -2.30 20.96 21.73
C ASN A 181 -3.72 21.54 21.78
N ILE A 182 -4.71 20.72 21.43
CA ILE A 182 -6.10 21.15 21.19
C ILE A 182 -6.70 21.84 22.43
N PHE A 183 -6.21 21.46 23.62
CA PHE A 183 -6.55 22.09 24.89
C PHE A 183 -6.14 23.55 24.98
N LEU A 184 -5.05 23.97 24.32
CA LEU A 184 -4.64 25.37 24.25
C LEU A 184 -5.67 26.21 23.49
N TYR A 185 -6.12 25.73 22.33
CA TYR A 185 -7.11 26.43 21.52
C TYR A 185 -8.48 26.49 22.20
N LEU A 186 -8.90 25.40 22.86
CA LEU A 186 -10.11 25.39 23.69
C LEU A 186 -10.00 26.40 24.84
N GLY A 187 -8.85 26.46 25.52
CA GLY A 187 -8.60 27.43 26.58
C GLY A 187 -8.69 28.88 26.10
N MET A 188 -8.09 29.19 24.94
CA MET A 188 -8.19 30.54 24.33
C MET A 188 -9.63 30.88 23.93
N GLY A 189 -10.37 29.91 23.39
CA GLY A 189 -11.78 30.10 23.02
C GLY A 189 -12.66 30.45 24.23
N VAL A 190 -12.49 29.73 25.34
CA VAL A 190 -13.20 30.02 26.59
C VAL A 190 -12.81 31.40 27.14
N ALA A 191 -11.51 31.75 27.12
CA ALA A 191 -11.04 33.06 27.58
C ALA A 191 -11.65 34.22 26.77
N LEU A 192 -11.74 34.08 25.44
CA LEU A 192 -12.38 35.06 24.56
C LEU A 192 -13.87 35.26 24.89
N ILE A 193 -14.61 34.17 25.13
CA ILE A 193 -16.03 34.24 25.51
C ILE A 193 -16.19 34.98 26.84
N ILE A 194 -15.33 34.73 27.83
CA ILE A 194 -15.35 35.43 29.12
C ILE A 194 -15.09 36.94 28.94
N ILE A 195 -14.14 37.31 28.09
CA ILE A 195 -13.84 38.72 27.80
C ILE A 195 -15.03 39.41 27.13
N ILE A 196 -15.67 38.76 26.14
CA ILE A 196 -16.86 39.31 25.45
C ILE A 196 -18.01 39.52 26.45
N LEU A 197 -18.26 38.55 27.34
CA LEU A 197 -19.27 38.66 28.38
C LEU A 197 -18.97 39.81 29.35
N ALA A 198 -17.70 39.96 29.77
CA ALA A 198 -17.28 41.05 30.65
C ALA A 198 -17.50 42.42 29.99
N VAL A 199 -17.10 42.59 28.72
CA VAL A 199 -17.33 43.83 27.95
C VAL A 199 -18.81 44.13 27.79
N PHE A 200 -19.64 43.11 27.51
CA PHE A 200 -21.08 43.26 27.38
C PHE A 200 -21.76 43.69 28.69
N ILE A 201 -21.33 43.14 29.83
CA ILE A 201 -21.83 43.54 31.15
C ILE A 201 -21.40 45.00 31.47
N LEU A 202 -20.16 45.37 31.16
CA LEU A 202 -19.65 46.72 31.38
C LEU A 202 -20.32 47.76 30.47
N SER A 203 -20.63 47.43 29.23
CA SER A 203 -21.32 48.33 28.30
C SER A 203 -22.77 48.59 28.72
N ARG A 204 -23.47 47.57 29.24
CA ARG A 204 -24.83 47.74 29.82
C ARG A 204 -24.86 48.69 31.01
N LYS A 205 -23.84 48.67 31.87
CA LYS A 205 -23.74 49.64 32.98
C LYS A 205 -23.61 51.09 32.49
N ARG A 206 -23.00 51.32 31.34
CA ARG A 206 -22.83 52.69 30.77
C ARG A 206 -24.12 53.27 30.18
N SER A 207 -25.04 52.43 29.69
CA SER A 207 -26.32 52.91 29.14
C SER A 207 -27.33 53.34 30.21
N GLN A 208 -27.18 52.91 31.46
CA GLN A 208 -28.09 53.30 32.55
C GLN A 208 -27.76 54.68 33.17
N SER A 209 -26.63 55.31 32.82
CA SER A 209 -26.26 56.64 33.33
C SER A 209 -26.68 57.81 32.44
N ILE A 210 -27.41 57.58 31.33
CA ILE A 210 -27.97 58.64 30.49
C ILE A 210 -29.48 58.71 30.76
N ASN A 211 -29.84 59.40 31.84
CA ASN A 211 -31.23 59.73 32.17
C ASN A 211 -31.60 61.03 31.41
N PRO A 212 -32.50 61.01 30.42
CA PRO A 212 -32.89 62.21 29.71
C PRO A 212 -33.64 63.16 30.66
N SER A 213 -33.06 64.34 30.84
CA SER A 213 -33.62 65.46 31.60
C SER A 213 -35.03 65.81 31.14
N GLN A 214 -35.89 66.11 32.13
CA GLN A 214 -37.31 66.46 32.04
C GLN A 214 -37.65 67.46 30.93
N PRO A 215 -38.84 67.35 30.30
CA PRO A 215 -39.35 68.36 29.37
C PRO A 215 -39.70 69.67 30.09
N PRO A 216 -39.58 70.82 29.41
CA PRO A 216 -39.86 72.14 29.98
C PRO A 216 -41.37 72.35 30.25
N ASP A 217 -41.63 72.93 31.42
CA ASP A 217 -42.95 73.31 31.92
C ASP A 217 -43.50 74.52 31.15
N TYR A 218 -44.72 74.41 30.61
CA TYR A 218 -45.37 75.44 29.80
C TYR A 218 -46.40 76.20 30.65
N PRO A 219 -46.33 77.54 30.74
CA PRO A 219 -47.24 78.31 31.60
C PRO A 219 -48.68 78.35 31.06
N ARG A 220 -49.63 78.07 31.97
CA ARG A 220 -51.08 78.19 31.80
C ARG A 220 -51.50 79.66 31.71
N GLN A 221 -52.15 80.05 30.62
CA GLN A 221 -52.87 81.33 30.54
C GLN A 221 -54.28 81.16 31.11
N HIS A 222 -54.62 81.99 32.10
CA HIS A 222 -55.96 82.17 32.64
C HIS A 222 -56.73 83.18 31.77
N ILE A 223 -57.95 82.81 31.37
CA ILE A 223 -59.02 83.70 30.92
C ILE A 223 -60.15 83.56 31.94
#